data_AF-A0A2E4A8J2-F1
#
_entry.id   AF-A0A2E4A8J2-F1
#
_cell.length_a   1.000
_cell.length_b   1.000
_cell.length_c   1.000
_cell.angle_alpha   90.00
_cell.angle_beta   90.00
_cell.angle_gamma   90.00
#
_symmetry.space_group_name_H-M   'P 1'
#
loop_
_entity.id
_entity.type
_entity.pdbx_description
1 polymer ?
#
loop_
_entity_poly.entity_id
_entity_poly.type
_entity_poly.pdbx_seq_one_letter_code
_entity_poly.pdbx_strand_id
1 'polypeptide(L)'
;MKFILALLTLALCACNSTEFSNFARTEVESYPMGNGKHNVYVRGNIFADSKILKDAFYKKANELYPEGFVVESIENKTTKHGGDTNPALEAVIKKE
;
A
#
# COMPACT_ATOMS: atom_id res chain seq x y z
N MET A 1 -32.54 -39.95 -22.88
CA MET A 1 -31.44 -39.16 -22.27
C MET A 1 -32.00 -37.79 -21.91
N LYS A 2 -32.05 -37.44 -20.62
CA LYS A 2 -32.54 -36.13 -20.14
C LYS A 2 -31.33 -35.29 -19.71
N PHE A 3 -31.05 -34.21 -20.44
CA PHE A 3 -30.03 -33.23 -20.07
C PHE A 3 -30.65 -32.25 -19.07
N ILE A 4 -30.15 -32.25 -17.84
CA ILE A 4 -30.52 -31.24 -16.84
C ILE A 4 -29.49 -30.12 -16.95
N LEU A 5 -29.93 -29.00 -17.50
CA LEU A 5 -29.19 -27.74 -17.56
C LEU A 5 -29.33 -27.05 -16.20
N ALA A 6 -28.29 -27.14 -15.36
CA ALA A 6 -28.23 -26.42 -14.09
C ALA A 6 -27.60 -25.04 -14.32
N LEU A 7 -28.43 -24.00 -14.42
CA LEU A 7 -28.01 -22.61 -14.41
C LEU A 7 -27.69 -22.23 -12.96
N LEU A 8 -26.41 -22.22 -12.58
CA LEU A 8 -25.95 -21.78 -11.28
C LEU A 8 -25.82 -20.25 -11.30
N THR A 9 -26.86 -19.54 -10.87
CA THR A 9 -26.83 -18.08 -10.67
C THR A 9 -25.92 -17.76 -9.48
N LEU A 10 -24.70 -17.33 -9.78
CA LEU A 10 -23.75 -16.85 -8.79
C LEU A 10 -24.22 -15.47 -8.29
N ALA A 11 -24.80 -15.45 -7.09
CA ALA A 11 -25.18 -14.23 -6.40
C ALA A 11 -23.91 -13.40 -6.14
N LEU A 12 -23.79 -12.25 -6.82
CA LEU A 12 -22.82 -11.22 -6.46
C LEU A 12 -23.19 -10.69 -5.08
N CYS A 13 -22.51 -11.20 -4.05
CA CYS A 13 -22.47 -10.55 -2.76
C CYS A 13 -21.62 -9.29 -2.94
N ALA A 14 -22.27 -8.15 -3.23
CA ALA A 14 -21.64 -6.85 -3.15
C ALA A 14 -21.37 -6.58 -1.67
N CYS A 15 -20.21 -7.03 -1.20
CA CYS A 15 -19.66 -6.64 0.08
C CYS A 15 -19.22 -5.18 -0.08
N ASN A 16 -20.14 -4.24 0.13
CA ASN A 16 -19.80 -2.85 0.38
C ASN A 16 -19.18 -2.80 1.78
N SER A 17 -17.93 -3.20 1.88
CA SER A 17 -17.06 -2.85 3.00
C SER A 17 -16.76 -1.36 2.92
N THR A 18 -17.73 -0.54 3.34
CA THR A 18 -17.44 0.81 3.81
C THR A 18 -16.73 0.67 5.15
N GLU A 19 -15.48 0.18 5.11
CA GLU A 19 -14.61 0.16 6.28
C GLU A 19 -14.33 1.61 6.66
N PHE A 20 -14.86 1.98 7.81
CA PHE A 20 -14.69 3.26 8.48
C PHE A 20 -13.22 3.38 8.93
N SER A 21 -12.28 3.51 7.99
CA SER A 21 -10.83 3.57 8.23
C SER A 21 -10.40 4.99 8.63
N ASN A 22 -10.96 5.50 9.73
CA ASN A 22 -10.64 6.84 10.26
C ASN A 22 -9.63 6.82 11.42
N PHE A 23 -9.02 5.67 11.76
CA PHE A 23 -8.09 5.56 12.89
C PHE A 23 -6.63 5.23 12.54
N ALA A 24 -6.30 5.02 11.26
CA ALA A 24 -4.92 4.80 10.82
C ALA A 24 -4.67 5.47 9.48
N ARG A 25 -4.73 6.81 9.44
CA ARG A 25 -4.30 7.55 8.24
C ARG A 25 -2.80 7.38 8.07
N THR A 26 -2.42 6.37 7.31
CA THR A 26 -1.07 6.23 6.77
C THR A 26 -1.04 7.07 5.49
N GLU A 27 -0.20 8.09 5.48
CA GLU A 27 0.00 8.95 4.32
C GLU A 27 1.10 8.34 3.46
N VAL A 28 0.83 8.20 2.16
CA VAL A 28 1.77 7.61 1.21
C VAL A 28 2.00 8.59 0.08
N GLU A 29 3.26 8.98 -0.09
CA GLU A 29 3.72 9.87 -1.14
C GLU A 29 4.72 9.13 -2.02
N SER A 30 4.74 9.43 -3.32
CA SER A 30 5.72 8.84 -4.24
C SER A 30 6.22 9.90 -5.20
N TYR A 31 7.54 9.98 -5.36
CA TYR A 31 8.20 10.96 -6.21
C TYR A 31 9.05 10.24 -7.27
N PRO A 32 8.88 10.54 -8.57
CA PRO A 32 9.75 10.01 -9.58
C PRO A 32 11.18 10.53 -9.37
N MET A 33 12.14 9.65 -9.55
CA MET A 33 13.57 9.95 -9.52
C MET A 33 14.17 9.72 -10.90
N GLY A 34 15.41 10.20 -11.11
CA GLY A 34 16.17 9.87 -12.32
C GLY A 34 16.37 8.36 -12.49
N ASN A 35 16.65 7.93 -13.72
CA ASN A 35 16.94 6.53 -14.08
C ASN A 35 15.77 5.55 -13.86
N GLY A 36 14.52 6.01 -14.02
CA GLY A 36 13.34 5.14 -13.95
C GLY A 36 13.04 4.61 -12.55
N LYS A 37 13.48 5.33 -11.51
CA LYS A 37 13.27 5.00 -10.10
C LYS A 37 12.14 5.83 -9.50
N HIS A 38 11.54 5.37 -8.41
CA HIS A 38 10.65 6.16 -7.57
C HIS A 38 11.12 6.11 -6.12
N ASN A 39 11.08 7.24 -5.43
CA ASN A 39 11.11 7.28 -3.98
C ASN A 39 9.68 7.18 -3.47
N VAL A 40 9.42 6.25 -2.55
CA VAL A 40 8.14 6.07 -1.88
C VAL A 40 8.33 6.39 -0.41
N TYR A 41 7.57 7.35 0.07
CA TYR A 41 7.60 7.82 1.45
C TYR A 41 6.26 7.51 2.12
N VAL A 42 6.31 6.76 3.20
CA VAL A 42 5.14 6.33 3.98
C VAL A 42 5.25 6.94 5.38
N ARG A 43 4.29 7.76 5.76
CA ARG A 43 4.17 8.33 7.10
C ARG A 43 3.00 7.69 7.83
N GLY A 44 3.28 7.05 8.95
CA GLY A 44 2.26 6.51 9.84
C GLY A 44 1.79 7.55 10.86
N ASN A 45 0.77 7.19 11.62
CA ASN A 45 0.42 7.90 12.85
C ASN A 45 1.23 7.35 14.04
N ILE A 46 1.07 7.94 15.23
CA ILE A 46 1.79 7.54 16.46
C ILE A 46 1.59 6.07 16.87
N PHE A 47 0.58 5.39 16.34
CA PHE A 47 0.26 3.98 16.62
C PHE A 47 0.65 3.03 15.49
N ALA A 48 1.16 3.55 14.37
CA ALA A 48 1.53 2.73 13.23
C ALA A 48 2.81 1.94 13.54
N ASP A 49 2.76 0.63 13.35
CA ASP A 49 3.94 -0.22 13.45
C ASP A 49 4.65 -0.38 12.10
N SER A 50 5.82 -1.01 12.11
CA SER A 50 6.59 -1.27 10.89
C SER A 50 5.84 -2.15 9.88
N LYS A 51 4.92 -3.01 10.32
CA LYS A 51 4.14 -3.86 9.42
C LYS A 51 3.14 -3.01 8.62
N ILE A 52 2.41 -2.12 9.29
CA ILE A 52 1.46 -1.20 8.64
C ILE A 52 2.19 -0.34 7.60
N LEU A 53 3.37 0.20 7.95
CA LEU A 53 4.16 1.02 7.03
C LEU A 53 4.66 0.22 5.82
N LYS A 54 5.13 -1.01 6.03
CA LYS A 54 5.58 -1.90 4.95
C LYS A 54 4.43 -2.32 4.04
N ASP A 55 3.27 -2.65 4.60
CA ASP A 55 2.09 -3.04 3.81
C ASP A 55 1.64 -1.87 2.91
N ALA A 56 1.61 -0.64 3.44
CA ALA A 56 1.33 0.56 2.66
C ALA A 56 2.38 0.83 1.58
N PHE A 57 3.67 0.66 1.89
CA PHE A 57 4.77 0.77 0.93
C PHE A 57 4.60 -0.25 -0.22
N TYR A 58 4.44 -1.53 0.09
CA TYR A 58 4.32 -2.58 -0.91
C TYR A 58 3.07 -2.42 -1.76
N LYS A 59 1.96 -1.99 -1.18
CA LYS A 59 0.76 -1.62 -1.94
C LYS A 59 1.10 -0.54 -2.97
N LYS A 60 1.78 0.53 -2.56
CA LYS A 60 2.14 1.62 -3.48
C LYS A 60 3.17 1.23 -4.53
N ALA A 61 4.16 0.42 -4.18
CA ALA A 61 5.15 -0.07 -5.11
C ALA A 61 4.52 -0.93 -6.22
N ASN A 62 3.56 -1.79 -5.86
CA ASN A 62 2.78 -2.58 -6.84
C ASN A 62 1.88 -1.72 -7.72
N GLU A 63 1.30 -0.62 -7.19
CA GLU A 63 0.54 0.33 -8.02
C GLU A 63 1.43 1.02 -9.07
N LEU A 64 2.68 1.34 -8.72
CA LEU A 64 3.63 2.02 -9.60
C LEU A 64 4.25 1.05 -10.63
N TYR A 65 4.54 -0.18 -10.23
CA TYR A 65 5.16 -1.20 -11.06
C TYR A 65 4.41 -2.54 -10.92
N PRO A 66 3.25 -2.68 -11.56
CA PRO A 66 2.43 -3.89 -11.45
C PRO A 66 3.08 -5.13 -12.07
N GLU A 67 4.09 -4.95 -12.92
CA GLU A 67 4.87 -6.03 -13.53
C GLU A 67 6.00 -6.56 -12.63
N GLY A 68 6.32 -5.89 -11.52
CA GLY A 68 7.45 -6.21 -10.65
C GLY A 68 8.37 -5.02 -10.39
N PHE A 69 8.97 -4.98 -9.20
CA PHE A 69 9.91 -3.92 -8.79
C PHE A 69 11.03 -4.48 -7.91
N VAL A 70 12.20 -3.83 -8.01
CA VAL A 70 13.33 -4.05 -7.10
C VAL A 70 13.37 -2.93 -6.08
N VAL A 71 13.47 -3.28 -4.80
CA VAL A 71 13.76 -2.33 -3.72
C VAL A 71 15.27 -2.09 -3.67
N GLU A 72 15.71 -0.88 -4.01
CA GLU A 72 17.13 -0.52 -3.95
C GLU A 72 17.56 -0.05 -2.56
N SER A 73 16.66 0.61 -1.83
CA SER A 73 16.89 1.00 -0.44
C SER A 73 15.57 1.08 0.31
N ILE A 74 15.62 0.82 1.61
CA ILE A 74 14.49 0.95 2.52
C ILE A 74 15.02 1.36 3.90
N GLU A 75 14.45 2.42 4.45
CA GLU A 75 14.88 3.00 5.71
C GLU A 75 13.66 3.34 6.58
N ASN A 76 13.66 2.88 7.82
CA ASN A 76 12.66 3.28 8.80
C ASN A 76 13.12 4.59 9.46
N LYS A 77 12.25 5.60 9.46
CA LYS A 77 12.51 6.94 9.99
C LYS A 77 11.51 7.29 11.08
N THR A 78 11.81 8.35 11.82
CA THR A 78 10.84 9.02 12.69
C THR A 78 10.77 10.48 12.29
N THR A 79 9.56 11.04 12.25
CA THR A 79 9.33 12.45 11.89
C THR A 79 8.53 13.15 12.96
N LYS A 80 8.86 14.43 13.20
CA LYS A 80 8.13 15.27 14.14
C LYS A 80 7.11 16.09 13.37
N HIS A 81 5.83 15.90 13.65
CA HIS A 81 4.75 16.70 13.08
C HIS A 81 3.74 17.04 14.19
N GLY A 82 3.45 18.32 14.41
CA GLY A 82 2.49 18.74 15.44
C GLY A 82 2.93 18.52 16.90
N GLY A 83 4.22 18.27 17.15
CA GLY A 83 4.75 17.94 18.49
C GLY A 83 4.86 16.43 18.75
N ASP A 84 4.20 15.61 17.93
CA ASP A 84 4.25 14.16 18.02
C ASP A 84 5.37 13.57 17.14
N THR A 85 5.96 12.48 17.62
CA THR A 85 6.95 11.69 16.85
C THR A 85 6.23 10.53 16.17
N ASN A 86 6.11 10.62 14.84
CA ASN A 86 5.45 9.63 14.01
C ASN A 86 6.48 8.73 13.32
N PRO A 87 6.23 7.41 13.23
CA PRO A 87 7.06 6.51 12.47
C PRO A 87 6.84 6.71 10.97
N ALA A 88 7.90 6.53 10.19
CA ALA A 88 7.89 6.68 8.76
C ALA A 88 8.79 5.62 8.10
N LEU A 89 8.57 5.39 6.81
CA LEU A 89 9.35 4.48 5.99
C LEU A 89 9.62 5.16 4.66
N GLU A 90 10.88 5.26 4.29
CA GLU A 90 11.31 5.79 2.99
C GLU A 90 12.00 4.68 2.21
N ALA A 91 11.62 4.49 0.95
CA ALA A 91 12.15 3.42 0.13
C ALA A 91 12.29 3.85 -1.32
N VAL A 92 13.39 3.45 -1.95
CA VAL A 92 13.63 3.67 -3.37
C VAL A 92 13.39 2.36 -4.12
N ILE A 93 12.53 2.42 -5.13
CA ILE A 93 12.17 1.30 -5.99
C ILE A 93 12.48 1.60 -7.45
N LYS A 94 12.74 0.55 -8.23
CA LYS A 94 12.87 0.61 -9.69
C LYS A 94 12.13 -0.56 -10.33
N LYS A 95 11.81 -0.45 -11.62
CA LYS A 95 11.29 -1.59 -12.40
C LYS A 95 12.33 -2.71 -12.43
N GLU A 96 11.86 -3.96 -12.30
CA GLU A 96 12.67 -5.19 -12.54
C GLU A 96 13.23 -5.27 -13.96
#